data_AF-Z9JPT4-F1
#
_entry.id   AF-Z9JPT4-F1
#
_cell.length_a   1.000
_cell.length_b   1.000
_cell.length_c   1.000
_cell.angle_alpha   90.00
_cell.angle_beta   90.00
_cell.angle_gamma   90.00
#
_symmetry.space_group_name_H-M   'P 1'
#
loop_
_entity.id
_entity.type
_entity.pdbx_description
1 polymer ?
#
loop_
_entity_poly.entity_id
_entity_poly.type
_entity_poly.pdbx_seq_one_letter_code
_entity_poly.pdbx_strand_id
1 'polypeptide(L)'
;MKAMIVRDGAILMNRSRVRGADGREREIFDLPGGGHEFGETQEEALRRECLEEIGARVRVHGAALVYEVRTWAPDRTHLTFQQVNVAFWAELEAGEEPGLGSAPDGAQVGTAWLPIRDLPSYEVHPAGVAAWLLADPGSRPLGIGPFEIPPEL
;
A
#
# COMPACT_ATOMS: atom_id res chain seq x y z
N MET A 1 -4.83 1.07 7.09
CA MET A 1 -5.27 2.16 6.18
C MET A 1 -4.11 2.50 5.26
N LYS A 2 -4.37 3.09 4.09
CA LYS A 2 -3.32 3.30 3.08
C LYS A 2 -3.35 4.69 2.44
N ALA A 3 -2.20 5.20 2.03
CA ALA A 3 -2.06 6.49 1.35
C ALA A 3 -1.91 6.31 -0.16
N MET A 4 -2.81 6.92 -0.92
CA MET A 4 -2.79 7.00 -2.38
C MET A 4 -2.22 8.37 -2.79
N ILE A 5 -0.89 8.44 -2.97
CA ILE A 5 -0.18 9.69 -3.26
C ILE A 5 0.31 9.66 -4.70
N VAL A 6 -0.25 10.51 -5.54
CA VAL A 6 0.08 10.59 -6.97
C VAL A 6 0.69 11.95 -7.29
N ARG A 7 1.85 11.96 -7.96
CA ARG A 7 2.57 13.15 -8.41
C ARG A 7 3.09 12.89 -9.83
N ASP A 8 2.78 13.80 -10.77
CA ASP A 8 3.25 13.74 -12.16
C ASP A 8 3.01 12.40 -12.88
N GLY A 9 1.85 11.77 -12.63
CA GLY A 9 1.47 10.49 -13.24
C GLY A 9 2.19 9.27 -12.65
N ALA A 10 2.96 9.44 -11.58
CA ALA A 10 3.56 8.37 -10.79
C ALA A 10 2.89 8.27 -9.42
N ILE A 11 2.87 7.06 -8.87
CA ILE A 11 2.37 6.78 -7.53
C ILE A 11 3.52 6.46 -6.58
N LEU A 12 3.47 7.01 -5.36
CA LEU A 12 4.41 6.66 -4.30
C LEU A 12 4.04 5.30 -3.71
N MET A 13 5.02 4.41 -3.62
CA MET A 13 4.90 3.08 -3.04
C MET A 13 6.02 2.85 -2.03
N ASN A 14 5.74 2.08 -0.99
CA ASN A 14 6.79 1.41 -0.22
C ASN A 14 7.51 0.42 -1.13
N ARG A 15 8.83 0.28 -0.96
CA ARG A 15 9.65 -0.68 -1.69
C ARG A 15 10.26 -1.64 -0.70
N SER A 16 9.80 -2.89 -0.74
CA SER A 16 10.24 -3.97 0.13
C SER A 16 11.09 -4.98 -0.62
N ARG A 17 12.10 -5.55 0.06
CA ARG A 17 12.88 -6.67 -0.48
C ARG A 17 12.56 -7.93 0.30
N VAL A 18 12.00 -8.91 -0.40
CA VAL A 18 11.64 -10.20 0.17
C VAL A 18 12.43 -11.32 -0.50
N ARG A 19 12.65 -12.41 0.24
CA ARG A 19 13.24 -13.63 -0.31
C ARG A 19 12.14 -14.65 -0.51
N GLY A 20 11.86 -15.00 -1.77
CA GLY A 20 10.87 -16.02 -2.08
C GLY A 20 11.32 -17.42 -1.66
N ALA A 21 10.38 -18.37 -1.66
CA ALA A 21 10.65 -19.77 -1.37
C ALA A 21 11.68 -20.43 -2.32
N ASP A 22 11.84 -19.88 -3.53
CA ASP A 22 12.89 -20.29 -4.48
C ASP A 22 14.28 -19.73 -4.15
N GLY A 23 14.43 -19.05 -3.01
CA GLY A 23 15.67 -18.45 -2.53
C GLY A 23 16.06 -17.15 -3.24
N ARG A 24 15.29 -16.70 -4.25
CA ARG A 24 15.56 -15.48 -5.00
C ARG A 24 15.01 -14.26 -4.28
N GLU A 25 15.76 -13.17 -4.34
CA GLU A 25 15.28 -11.86 -3.88
C GLU A 25 14.34 -11.23 -4.92
N ARG A 26 13.29 -10.60 -4.41
CA ARG A 26 12.25 -9.92 -5.20
C ARG A 26 11.97 -8.57 -4.56
N GLU A 27 11.55 -7.62 -5.38
CA GLU A 27 11.04 -6.34 -4.89
C GLU A 27 9.52 -6.34 -4.95
N ILE A 28 8.90 -5.99 -3.83
CA ILE A 28 7.46 -5.86 -3.67
C ILE A 28 7.14 -4.40 -3.38
N PHE A 29 6.01 -3.96 -3.95
CA PHE A 29 5.52 -2.60 -3.80
C PHE A 29 4.11 -2.60 -3.24
N ASP A 30 3.86 -1.79 -2.23
CA ASP A 30 2.53 -1.56 -1.69
C ASP A 30 2.36 -0.09 -1.30
N LEU A 31 1.12 0.31 -1.05
CA LEU A 31 0.85 1.68 -0.62
C LEU A 31 1.41 1.92 0.79
N PRO A 32 1.93 3.11 1.10
CA PRO A 32 2.27 3.48 2.47
C PRO A 32 1.07 3.43 3.41
N GLY A 33 1.31 3.10 4.67
CA GLY A 33 0.32 3.08 5.75
C GLY A 33 0.18 1.70 6.39
N GLY A 34 -0.29 1.68 7.63
CA GLY A 34 -0.38 0.44 8.41
C GLY A 34 -1.63 0.36 9.29
N GLY A 35 -1.39 0.18 10.58
CA GLY A 35 -2.39 -0.15 11.58
C GLY A 35 -3.08 1.07 12.19
N HIS A 36 -4.24 0.82 12.82
CA HIS A 36 -4.86 1.81 13.71
C HIS A 36 -4.40 1.56 15.14
N GLU A 37 -4.03 2.62 15.84
CA GLU A 37 -3.96 2.58 17.30
C GLU A 37 -5.33 2.93 17.93
N PHE A 38 -5.53 2.48 19.17
CA PHE A 38 -6.75 2.76 19.89
C PHE A 38 -6.89 4.26 20.18
N GLY A 39 -7.99 4.85 19.70
CA GLY A 39 -8.32 6.25 19.94
C GLY A 39 -7.96 7.19 18.78
N GLU A 40 -7.26 6.71 17.76
CA GLU A 40 -6.98 7.48 16.54
C GLU A 40 -8.17 7.45 15.56
N THR A 41 -8.33 8.54 14.83
CA THR A 41 -9.07 8.57 13.56
C THR A 41 -8.22 7.97 12.43
N GLN A 42 -8.87 7.61 11.32
CA GLN A 42 -8.17 7.12 10.11
C GLN A 42 -7.15 8.11 9.56
N GLU A 43 -7.45 9.41 9.63
CA GLU A 43 -6.54 10.43 9.16
C GLU A 43 -5.32 10.59 10.07
N GLU A 44 -5.52 10.51 11.39
CA GLU A 44 -4.43 10.59 12.37
C GLU A 44 -3.47 9.41 12.21
N ALA A 45 -4.01 8.19 12.17
CA ALA A 45 -3.21 7.00 11.96
C ALA A 45 -2.48 7.05 10.63
N LEU A 46 -3.15 7.44 9.53
CA LEU A 46 -2.46 7.50 8.23
C LEU A 46 -1.32 8.53 8.21
N ARG A 47 -1.47 9.68 8.90
CA ARG A 47 -0.39 10.67 9.04
C ARG A 47 0.77 10.14 9.87
N ARG A 48 0.49 9.44 10.97
CA ARG A 48 1.52 8.79 11.81
C ARG A 48 2.28 7.74 11.00
N GLU A 49 1.56 6.82 10.37
CA GLU A 49 2.15 5.73 9.58
C GLU A 49 2.98 6.27 8.40
N CYS A 50 2.52 7.31 7.69
CA CYS A 50 3.33 7.94 6.64
C CYS A 50 4.63 8.54 7.20
N LEU A 51 4.58 9.18 8.37
CA LEU A 51 5.79 9.71 9.00
C LEU A 51 6.75 8.57 9.39
N GLU A 52 6.21 7.46 9.91
CA GLU A 52 6.97 6.28 10.36
C GLU A 52 7.61 5.52 9.20
N GLU A 53 6.86 5.24 8.14
CA GLU A 53 7.30 4.40 7.03
C GLU A 53 8.08 5.17 5.96
N ILE A 54 7.59 6.34 5.56
CA ILE A 54 8.13 7.11 4.42
C ILE A 54 8.84 8.39 4.84
N GLY A 55 8.86 8.70 6.13
CA GLY A 55 9.59 9.85 6.67
C GLY A 55 9.02 11.20 6.24
N ALA A 56 7.77 11.25 5.78
CA ALA A 56 7.17 12.43 5.19
C ALA A 56 5.78 12.73 5.75
N ARG A 57 5.50 14.03 5.94
CA ARG A 57 4.16 14.51 6.30
C ARG A 57 3.25 14.54 5.09
N VAL A 58 1.98 14.19 5.33
CA VAL A 58 0.95 14.14 4.31
C VAL A 58 -0.30 14.90 4.74
N ARG A 59 -0.98 15.51 3.77
CA ARG A 59 -2.37 15.94 3.91
C ARG A 59 -3.28 14.85 3.38
N VAL A 60 -4.20 14.40 4.22
CA VAL A 60 -5.18 13.36 3.89
C VAL A 60 -6.45 14.00 3.33
N HIS A 61 -7.02 13.40 2.29
CA HIS A 61 -8.27 13.81 1.66
C HIS A 61 -9.32 12.70 1.77
N GLY A 62 -10.24 12.59 0.79
CA GLY A 62 -11.28 11.58 0.79
C GLY A 62 -10.77 10.17 0.47
N ALA A 63 -11.60 9.17 0.81
CA ALA A 63 -11.36 7.79 0.43
C ALA A 63 -11.31 7.64 -1.11
N ALA A 64 -10.28 6.95 -1.60
CA ALA A 64 -10.09 6.60 -2.99
C ALA A 64 -10.66 5.21 -3.31
N LEU A 65 -10.36 4.24 -2.45
CA LEU A 65 -10.61 2.83 -2.68
C LEU A 65 -10.76 2.10 -1.34
N VAL A 66 -11.70 1.15 -1.29
CA VAL A 66 -11.82 0.14 -0.23
C VAL A 66 -11.46 -1.20 -0.84
N TYR A 67 -10.58 -1.96 -0.21
CA TYR A 67 -10.24 -3.29 -0.70
C TYR A 67 -10.02 -4.28 0.42
N GLU A 68 -10.31 -5.54 0.12
CA GLU A 68 -10.17 -6.63 1.07
C GLU A 68 -9.00 -7.52 0.68
N VAL A 69 -8.23 -7.94 1.69
CA VAL A 69 -7.19 -8.95 1.54
C VAL A 69 -7.39 -10.05 2.57
N ARG A 70 -7.02 -11.28 2.21
CA ARG A 70 -7.11 -12.42 3.11
C ARG A 70 -6.01 -13.44 2.86
N THR A 71 -5.66 -14.17 3.89
CA THR A 71 -4.70 -15.27 3.84
C THR A 71 -5.35 -16.51 4.41
N TRP A 72 -5.27 -17.62 3.68
CA TRP A 72 -5.69 -18.92 4.16
C TRP A 72 -4.54 -19.65 4.83
N ALA A 73 -4.86 -20.51 5.81
CA ALA A 73 -3.94 -21.52 6.28
C ALA A 73 -3.44 -22.39 5.09
N PRO A 74 -2.23 -22.98 5.16
CA PRO A 74 -1.69 -23.80 4.06
C PRO A 74 -2.61 -24.95 3.62
N ASP A 75 -3.41 -25.50 4.55
CA ASP A 75 -4.39 -26.57 4.28
C ASP A 75 -5.74 -26.05 3.72
N ARG A 76 -5.89 -24.72 3.61
CA ARG A 76 -7.09 -23.99 3.18
C ARG A 76 -8.35 -24.27 4.00
N THR A 77 -8.21 -24.66 5.27
CA THR A 77 -9.36 -24.98 6.12
C THR A 77 -9.95 -23.76 6.83
N HIS A 78 -9.13 -22.74 7.11
CA HIS A 78 -9.54 -21.52 7.78
C HIS A 78 -8.70 -20.31 7.34
N LEU A 79 -9.24 -19.11 7.54
CA LEU A 79 -8.50 -17.86 7.36
C LEU A 79 -7.56 -17.63 8.54
N THR A 80 -6.31 -17.28 8.25
CA THR A 80 -5.32 -16.86 9.25
C THR A 80 -5.22 -15.34 9.34
N PHE A 81 -5.62 -14.64 8.28
CA PHE A 81 -5.63 -13.19 8.22
C PHE A 81 -6.76 -12.71 7.32
N GLN A 82 -7.43 -11.63 7.73
CA GLN A 82 -8.36 -10.88 6.90
C GLN A 82 -8.30 -9.41 7.29
N GLN A 83 -8.24 -8.54 6.29
CA GLN A 83 -8.17 -7.10 6.52
C GLN A 83 -8.97 -6.34 5.47
N VAL A 84 -9.74 -5.37 5.94
CA VAL A 84 -10.36 -4.35 5.10
C VAL A 84 -9.44 -3.12 5.13
N ASN A 85 -9.00 -2.70 3.95
CA ASN A 85 -8.17 -1.53 3.76
C ASN A 85 -8.99 -0.40 3.15
N VAL A 86 -8.86 0.79 3.73
CA VAL A 86 -9.30 2.04 3.09
C VAL A 86 -8.05 2.78 2.65
N ALA A 87 -7.93 3.00 1.34
CA ALA A 87 -6.93 3.85 0.74
C ALA A 87 -7.51 5.26 0.58
N PHE A 88 -6.81 6.26 1.10
CA PHE A 88 -7.19 7.67 1.02
C PHE A 88 -6.36 8.38 -0.02
N TRP A 89 -6.97 9.28 -0.79
CA TRP A 89 -6.19 10.26 -1.52
C TRP A 89 -5.39 11.10 -0.54
N ALA A 90 -4.11 11.29 -0.82
CA ALA A 90 -3.23 12.10 0.00
C ALA A 90 -2.20 12.83 -0.86
N GLU A 91 -1.67 13.93 -0.33
CA GLU A 91 -0.59 14.69 -0.93
C GLU A 91 0.52 14.90 0.10
N LEU A 92 1.78 14.95 -0.37
CA LEU A 92 2.90 15.36 0.47
C LEU A 92 2.71 16.82 0.87
N GLU A 93 3.03 17.15 2.13
CA GLU A 93 3.08 18.55 2.52
C GLU A 93 4.24 19.27 1.80
N ALA A 94 4.13 20.60 1.68
CA ALA A 94 5.08 21.38 0.90
C ALA A 94 6.52 21.24 1.44
N GLY A 95 7.43 20.78 0.59
CA GLY A 95 8.85 20.60 0.93
C GLY A 95 9.20 19.24 1.54
N GLU A 96 8.22 18.36 1.76
CA GLU A 96 8.45 16.98 2.17
C GLU A 96 8.92 16.15 0.96
N GLU A 97 9.96 15.33 1.15
CA GLU A 97 10.42 14.34 0.17
C GLU A 97 10.45 12.96 0.83
N PRO A 98 9.71 11.98 0.30
CA PRO A 98 9.59 10.67 0.91
C PRO A 98 10.88 9.87 0.76
N GLY A 99 11.18 9.07 1.77
CA GLY A 99 12.35 8.21 1.83
C GLY A 99 12.07 6.98 2.70
N LEU A 100 13.09 6.49 3.40
CA LEU A 100 12.89 5.51 4.47
C LEU A 100 12.64 6.28 5.77
N GLY A 101 11.49 6.05 6.40
CA GLY A 101 11.11 6.71 7.64
C GLY A 101 11.82 6.15 8.88
N SER A 102 11.40 6.62 10.05
CA SER A 102 12.01 6.25 11.33
C SER A 102 11.65 4.85 11.84
N ALA A 103 10.53 4.30 11.38
CA ALA A 103 10.00 3.00 11.77
C ALA A 103 9.35 2.32 10.55
N PRO A 104 10.15 1.93 9.54
CA PRO A 104 9.62 1.27 8.35
C PRO A 104 9.11 -0.13 8.66
N ASP A 105 8.18 -0.60 7.84
CA ASP A 105 7.69 -1.97 7.90
C ASP A 105 8.82 -2.97 7.63
N GLY A 106 8.71 -4.19 8.19
CA GLY A 106 9.86 -5.08 8.40
C GLY A 106 10.75 -5.35 7.18
N ALA A 107 10.17 -5.57 6.00
CA ALA A 107 10.91 -5.84 4.76
C ALA A 107 11.18 -4.59 3.91
N GLN A 108 10.70 -3.41 4.34
CA GLN A 108 10.79 -2.18 3.59
C GLN A 108 12.24 -1.66 3.58
N VAL A 109 12.72 -1.36 2.38
CA VAL A 109 14.09 -0.86 2.12
C VAL A 109 14.08 0.56 1.54
N GLY A 110 12.92 1.17 1.42
CA GLY A 110 12.73 2.57 1.02
C GLY A 110 11.36 2.80 0.37
N THR A 111 11.30 3.81 -0.47
CA THR A 111 10.14 4.16 -1.28
C THR A 111 10.50 4.24 -2.75
N ALA A 112 9.50 4.23 -3.62
CA ALA A 112 9.66 4.42 -5.05
C ALA A 112 8.47 5.19 -5.64
N TRP A 113 8.76 6.11 -6.54
CA TRP A 113 7.77 6.68 -7.45
C TRP A 113 7.65 5.77 -8.67
N LEU A 114 6.53 5.07 -8.79
CA LEU A 114 6.27 4.16 -9.92
C LEU A 114 5.36 4.88 -10.94
N PRO A 115 5.76 5.02 -12.21
CA PRO A 115 4.86 5.53 -13.23
C PRO A 115 3.61 4.64 -13.31
N ILE A 116 2.42 5.23 -13.21
CA ILE A 116 1.16 4.47 -13.14
C ILE A 116 1.00 3.56 -14.37
N ARG A 117 1.37 4.06 -15.55
CA ARG A 117 1.34 3.32 -16.82
C ARG A 117 2.24 2.08 -16.83
N ASP A 118 3.27 2.05 -15.99
CA ASP A 118 4.30 1.01 -15.97
C ASP A 118 4.06 0.00 -14.84
N LEU A 119 3.04 0.20 -14.00
CA LEU A 119 2.67 -0.71 -12.90
C LEU A 119 2.56 -2.20 -13.28
N PRO A 120 2.16 -2.61 -14.51
CA PRO A 120 2.20 -4.02 -14.89
C PRO A 120 3.60 -4.67 -14.88
N SER A 121 4.66 -3.86 -14.83
CA SER A 121 6.05 -4.31 -14.77
C SER A 121 6.58 -4.46 -13.33
N TYR A 122 5.77 -4.12 -12.33
CA TYR A 122 6.13 -4.16 -10.91
C TYR A 122 5.27 -5.16 -10.15
N GLU A 123 5.84 -5.77 -9.13
CA GLU A 123 5.10 -6.66 -8.24
C GLU A 123 4.36 -5.84 -7.16
N VAL A 124 3.21 -5.28 -7.55
CA VAL A 124 2.34 -4.51 -6.67
C VAL A 124 1.40 -5.42 -5.89
N HIS A 125 1.34 -5.24 -4.57
CA HIS A 125 0.49 -6.03 -3.69
C HIS A 125 -0.57 -5.17 -2.98
N PRO A 126 -1.87 -5.49 -3.10
CA PRO A 126 -2.42 -6.51 -4.01
C PRO A 126 -2.43 -6.01 -5.47
N ALA A 127 -2.28 -6.93 -6.43
CA ALA A 127 -2.25 -6.60 -7.87
C ALA A 127 -3.51 -5.85 -8.35
N GLY A 128 -4.63 -6.03 -7.66
CA GLY A 128 -5.87 -5.29 -7.95
C GLY A 128 -5.77 -3.77 -7.76
N VAL A 129 -4.89 -3.29 -6.88
CA VAL A 129 -4.64 -1.84 -6.72
C VAL A 129 -3.98 -1.26 -7.97
N ALA A 130 -3.00 -1.96 -8.55
CA ALA A 130 -2.39 -1.55 -9.81
C ALA A 130 -3.40 -1.55 -10.96
N ALA A 131 -4.22 -2.61 -11.08
CA ALA A 131 -5.28 -2.67 -12.08
C ALA A 131 -6.31 -1.53 -11.92
N TRP A 132 -6.67 -1.20 -10.68
CA TRP A 132 -7.58 -0.10 -10.38
C TRP A 132 -7.00 1.27 -10.78
N LEU A 133 -5.71 1.50 -10.52
CA LEU A 133 -5.00 2.74 -10.91
C LEU A 133 -4.89 2.90 -12.44
N LEU A 134 -4.80 1.80 -13.19
CA LEU A 134 -4.75 1.79 -14.65
C LEU A 134 -6.12 1.95 -15.31
N ALA A 135 -7.21 1.62 -14.59
CA ALA A 135 -8.57 1.74 -15.12
C ALA A 135 -8.97 3.20 -15.33
N ASP A 136 -9.91 3.42 -16.25
CA ASP A 136 -10.50 4.74 -16.49
C ASP A 136 -11.08 5.32 -15.18
N PRO A 137 -10.68 6.53 -14.75
CA PRO A 137 -11.14 7.12 -13.49
C PRO A 137 -12.66 7.19 -13.34
N GLY A 138 -13.41 7.37 -14.43
CA GLY A 138 -14.88 7.44 -14.41
C GLY A 138 -15.57 6.09 -14.18
N SER A 139 -14.83 4.99 -14.31
CA SER A 139 -15.34 3.62 -14.18
C SER A 139 -14.88 2.90 -12.91
N ARG A 140 -13.97 3.50 -12.14
CA ARG A 140 -13.35 2.87 -10.97
C ARG A 140 -14.41 2.56 -9.89
N PRO A 141 -14.56 1.30 -9.46
CA PRO A 141 -15.43 0.99 -8.34
C PRO A 141 -14.80 1.52 -7.04
N LEU A 142 -15.63 1.86 -6.06
CA LEU A 142 -15.15 2.21 -4.72
C LEU A 142 -14.58 0.99 -3.99
N GLY A 143 -15.10 -0.21 -4.25
CA GLY A 143 -14.73 -1.45 -3.57
C GLY A 143 -14.17 -2.51 -4.53
N ILE A 144 -13.06 -3.16 -4.16
CA ILE A 144 -12.49 -4.31 -4.91
C ILE A 144 -12.02 -5.44 -3.98
N GLY A 145 -11.83 -6.64 -4.53
CA GLY A 145 -11.38 -7.83 -3.79
C GLY A 145 -12.52 -8.81 -3.46
N PRO A 146 -12.29 -9.76 -2.54
CA PRO A 146 -11.06 -9.95 -1.76
C PRO A 146 -9.89 -10.47 -2.61
N PHE A 147 -8.68 -10.06 -2.25
CA PHE A 147 -7.45 -10.60 -2.82
C PHE A 147 -6.81 -11.62 -1.87
N GLU A 148 -6.33 -12.72 -2.44
CA GLU A 148 -5.58 -13.73 -1.69
C GLU A 148 -4.13 -13.29 -1.58
N ILE A 149 -3.64 -13.15 -0.35
CA ILE A 149 -2.21 -12.98 -0.06
C ILE A 149 -1.66 -14.39 0.24
N PRO A 150 -0.63 -14.86 -0.49
CA PRO A 150 0.05 -16.11 -0.14
C PRO A 150 0.62 -16.04 1.29
N PRO A 151 0.55 -17.12 2.08
CA PRO A 151 1.13 -17.15 3.43
C PRO A 151 2.66 -17.06 3.47
N GLU A 152 3.30 -17.03 2.30
CA GLU A 152 4.77 -17.05 2.11
C GLU A 152 5.35 -15.66 1.84
N LEU A 153 4.51 -14.62 1.81
CA LEU A 153 4.89 -13.21 1.70
C LEU A 153 5.08 -12.57 3.07
#